data_AF-A0A9N9P9Q6-F1
#
_entry.id   AF-A0A9N9P9Q6-F1
#
_cell.length_a   1.000
_cell.length_b   1.000
_cell.length_c   1.000
_cell.angle_alpha   90.00
_cell.angle_beta   90.00
_cell.angle_gamma   90.00
#
_symmetry.space_group_name_H-M   'P 1'
#
loop_
_entity.id
_entity.type
_entity.pdbx_description
1 polymer ?
#
loop_
_entity_poly.entity_id
_entity_poly.type
_entity_poly.pdbx_seq_one_letter_code
_entity_poly.pdbx_strand_id
1 'polypeptide(L)' 'VSHVAKFEPDVFANNGLLMCYYCSKSISFENRISVTSHLASKSHKTKHERYLKNNQIDKQ' A
#
# COMPACT_ATOMS: atom_id res chain seq x y z
N VAL A 1 -1.49 -19.25 -16.29
CA VAL A 1 -0.68 -18.61 -15.22
C VAL A 1 -1.11 -17.17 -15.14
N SER A 2 -1.99 -16.85 -14.21
CA SER A 2 -2.49 -15.49 -14.01
C SER A 2 -1.38 -14.68 -13.35
N HIS A 3 -0.76 -13.76 -14.10
CA HIS A 3 0.16 -12.76 -13.55
C HIS A 3 -0.63 -11.81 -12.62
N VAL A 4 -0.92 -12.28 -11.40
CA VAL A 4 -1.22 -11.38 -10.30
C VAL A 4 0.08 -10.62 -10.08
N ALA A 5 0.16 -9.41 -10.66
CA ALA A 5 1.20 -8.47 -10.31
C ALA A 5 1.20 -8.44 -8.78
N LYS A 6 2.30 -8.87 -8.17
CA LYS A 6 2.55 -8.75 -6.73
C LYS A 6 2.59 -7.25 -6.44
N PHE A 7 1.42 -6.63 -6.36
CA PHE A 7 1.26 -5.38 -5.67
C PHE A 7 1.72 -5.69 -4.25
N GLU A 8 2.73 -4.95 -3.81
CA GLU A 8 3.29 -5.06 -2.46
C GLU A 8 2.16 -5.18 -1.43
N PRO A 9 2.38 -5.87 -0.28
CA PRO A 9 1.36 -6.10 0.75
C PRO A 9 0.63 -4.83 1.24
N ASP A 10 1.13 -3.67 0.86
CA ASP A 10 0.71 -2.33 1.19
C ASP A 10 -0.53 -1.84 0.41
N VAL A 11 -0.89 -2.50 -0.70
CA VAL A 11 -1.98 -2.07 -1.61
C VAL A 11 -2.88 -3.23 -2.06
N PHE A 12 -4.18 -2.96 -2.20
CA PHE A 12 -5.19 -3.93 -2.65
C PHE A 12 -6.11 -3.32 -3.72
N ALA A 13 -6.66 -4.17 -4.60
CA ALA A 13 -7.63 -3.73 -5.59
C ALA A 13 -9.03 -3.54 -4.96
N ASN A 14 -9.66 -2.40 -5.19
CA ASN A 14 -11.04 -2.10 -4.81
C ASN A 14 -11.75 -1.33 -5.93
N ASN A 15 -12.85 -1.86 -6.46
CA ASN A 15 -13.67 -1.24 -7.52
C ASN A 15 -12.86 -0.65 -8.70
N GLY A 16 -11.84 -1.36 -9.19
CA GLY A 16 -11.01 -0.91 -10.31
C GLY A 16 -9.91 0.11 -9.95
N LEU A 17 -9.77 0.46 -8.67
CA LEU A 17 -8.71 1.31 -8.15
C LEU A 17 -7.77 0.51 -7.23
N LEU A 18 -6.52 0.96 -7.09
CA LEU A 18 -5.61 0.46 -6.06
C LEU A 18 -5.79 1.27 -4.78
N MET A 19 -6.18 0.64 -3.69
CA MET A 19 -6.22 1.26 -2.39
C MET A 19 -4.96 0.91 -1.60
N CYS A 20 -4.31 1.94 -1.05
CA CYS A 20 -3.25 1.76 -0.07
C CYS A 20 -3.85 1.50 1.32
N TYR A 21 -3.48 0.38 1.91
CA TYR A 21 -3.98 -0.08 3.19
C TYR A 21 -3.62 0.87 4.34
N TYR A 22 -2.38 1.39 4.35
CA TYR A 22 -1.95 2.31 5.41
C TYR A 22 -2.37 3.76 5.18
N CYS A 23 -2.46 4.18 3.92
CA CYS A 23 -2.78 5.56 3.58
C CYS A 23 -4.29 5.84 3.49
N SER A 24 -5.12 4.80 3.37
CA SER A 24 -6.55 4.89 3.08
C SER A 24 -6.85 5.76 1.86
N LYS A 25 -5.97 5.68 0.84
CA LYS A 25 -6.06 6.46 -0.40
C LYS A 25 -6.18 5.53 -1.59
N SER A 26 -7.05 5.90 -2.53
CA SER A 26 -7.13 5.28 -3.85
C SER A 26 -6.08 5.87 -4.79
N ILE A 27 -5.52 5.01 -5.64
CA ILE A 27 -4.47 5.26 -6.61
C ILE A 27 -4.94 4.59 -7.91
N SER A 28 -4.81 5.29 -9.03
CA SER A 28 -5.21 4.73 -10.33
C SER A 28 -4.24 3.64 -10.77
N PHE A 29 -4.80 2.47 -11.14
CA PHE A 29 -4.02 1.32 -11.61
C PHE A 29 -3.32 1.57 -12.95
N GLU A 30 -3.92 2.44 -13.78
CA GLU A 30 -3.40 2.77 -15.11
C GLU A 30 -2.03 3.45 -15.06
N ASN A 31 -1.69 4.10 -13.94
CA ASN A 31 -0.43 4.81 -13.79
C ASN A 31 0.50 4.12 -12.78
N ARG A 32 1.29 3.16 -13.27
CA ARG A 32 2.30 2.46 -12.46
C ARG A 32 3.30 3.42 -11.81
N ILE A 33 3.66 4.53 -12.46
CA ILE A 33 4.57 5.54 -11.89
C ILE A 33 3.93 6.19 -10.66
N SER A 34 2.62 6.47 -10.70
CA SER A 34 1.87 7.01 -9.58
C SER A 34 1.86 6.05 -8.38
N VAL A 35 1.68 4.75 -8.62
CA VAL A 35 1.76 3.72 -7.58
C VAL A 35 3.15 3.68 -6.96
N THR A 36 4.21 3.60 -7.77
CA THR A 36 5.60 3.56 -7.25
C THR A 36 5.95 4.84 -6.49
N SER A 37 5.55 6.01 -7.01
CA SER A 37 5.77 7.30 -6.34
C SER A 37 5.04 7.39 -5.00
N HIS A 38 3.81 6.86 -4.93
CA HIS A 38 3.06 6.77 -3.69
C HIS A 38 3.78 5.91 -2.65
N LEU A 39 4.18 4.68 -3.01
CA LEU A 39 4.87 3.75 -2.11
C LEU A 39 6.25 4.28 -1.68
N ALA A 40 6.95 4.99 -2.56
CA ALA A 40 8.23 5.61 -2.26
C ALA A 40 8.12 6.86 -1.36
N SER A 41 6.92 7.45 -1.22
CA SER A 41 6.70 8.67 -0.46
C SER A 41 7.04 8.48 1.02
N LYS A 42 7.68 9.49 1.62
CA LYS A 42 7.96 9.52 3.07
C LYS A 42 6.69 9.32 3.90
N SER A 43 5.56 9.88 3.45
CA SER A 43 4.28 9.75 4.14
C SER A 43 3.80 8.30 4.21
N HIS A 44 3.99 7.53 3.13
CA HIS A 44 3.64 6.12 3.08
C HIS A 44 4.51 5.33 4.07
N LYS A 45 5.84 5.52 3.99
CA LYS A 45 6.81 4.84 4.86
C LYS A 45 6.52 5.08 6.35
N THR A 46 6.26 6.32 6.76
CA THR A 46 5.93 6.64 8.16
C THR A 46 4.65 5.94 8.63
N LYS A 47 3.62 5.86 7.77
CA LYS A 47 2.36 5.18 8.13
C LYS A 47 2.56 3.66 8.20
N HIS A 48 3.32 3.09 7.26
CA HIS A 48 3.70 1.68 7.28
C HIS A 48 4.50 1.33 8.55
N GLU A 49 5.52 2.11 8.90
CA GLU A 49 6.28 1.93 10.14
C GLU A 49 5.42 2.07 11.40
N ARG A 50 4.51 3.03 11.42
CA ARG A 50 3.56 3.20 12.54
C ARG A 50 2.65 1.98 12.66
N TYR A 51 2.15 1.45 11.54
CA TYR A 51 1.34 0.25 11.54
C TYR A 51 2.12 -0.94 12.10
N LEU A 52 3.36 -1.15 11.64
CA LEU A 52 4.23 -2.21 12.15
C LEU A 52 4.50 -2.07 13.64
N LYS A 53 4.84 -0.87 14.13
CA LYS A 53 5.04 -0.61 15.56
C LYS A 53 3.79 -0.90 16.37
N ASN A 54 2.63 -0.44 15.92
CA ASN A 54 1.36 -0.65 16.62
C ASN A 54 0.95 -2.13 16.65
N ASN A 55 1.19 -2.88 15.57
CA ASN A 55 0.85 -4.32 15.50
C ASN A 55 1.91 -5.22 16.15
N GLN A 56 3.13 -4.71 16.40
CA GLN A 56 4.14 -5.41 17.20
C GLN A 56 3.85 -5.33 18.72
N ILE A 57 3.06 -4.35 19.16
CA ILE A 57 2.65 -4.21 20.57
C ILE A 57 1.56 -5.24 20.94
N ASP A 58 0.83 -5.78 19.96
CA ASP A 58 -0.23 -6.80 20.17
C ASP A 58 0.33 -8.25 20.33
N LYS A 59 1.65 -8.42 20.35
CA LYS A 59 2.34 -9.71 20.54
C LYS A 59 3.13 -9.80 21.86
N GLN A 60 2.67 -9.16 22.93
CA GLN A 60 3.21 -9.37 24.28
C GLN A 60 2.17 -10.00 25.21
#